data_AF-A0A7V9UTL4-F1
#
_entry.id   AF-A0A7V9UTL4-F1
#
_cell.length_a   1.000
_cell.length_b   1.000
_cell.length_c   1.000
_cell.angle_alpha   90.00
_cell.angle_beta   90.00
_cell.angle_gamma   90.00
#
_symmetry.space_group_name_H-M   'P 1'
#
loop_
_entity.id
_entity.type
_entity.pdbx_description
1 polymer ?
#
loop_
_entity_poly.entity_id
_entity_poly.type
_entity_poly.pdbx_seq_one_letter_code
_entity_poly.pdbx_strand_id
1 'polypeptide(L)'
;MFCPNCGQEQVSKETKFCSRCGFLMVGVVGLIATGGNVPQFLPTDPKTVSPRKKGLKQGGVLFLLGIFLVPFLGVLTNILYFSTYFVG
;
A
#
# COMPACT_ATOMS: atom_id res chain seq x y z
N MET A 1 6.92 -23.90 27.40
CA MET A 1 6.31 -22.55 27.33
C MET A 1 4.81 -22.70 27.46
N PHE A 2 4.13 -21.81 28.18
CA PHE A 2 2.67 -21.93 28.38
C PHE A 2 1.90 -21.19 27.29
N CYS A 3 0.74 -21.71 26.90
CA CYS A 3 -0.16 -21.01 26.00
C CYS A 3 -0.80 -19.80 26.70
N PRO A 4 -0.74 -18.58 26.13
CA PRO A 4 -1.34 -17.41 26.77
C PRO A 4 -2.87 -17.45 26.79
N ASN A 5 -3.50 -18.26 25.91
CA ASN A 5 -4.95 -18.34 25.83
C ASN A 5 -5.55 -19.42 26.74
N CYS A 6 -4.86 -20.55 26.95
CA CYS A 6 -5.40 -21.69 27.72
C CYS A 6 -4.51 -22.19 28.86
N GLY A 7 -3.34 -21.58 29.09
CA GLY A 7 -2.44 -21.92 30.19
C GLY A 7 -1.79 -23.30 30.13
N GLN A 8 -1.97 -24.06 29.04
CA GLN A 8 -1.36 -25.39 28.89
C GLN A 8 0.13 -25.30 28.55
N GLU A 9 0.90 -26.24 29.07
CA GLU A 9 2.30 -26.43 28.71
C GLU A 9 2.41 -26.95 27.28
N GLN A 10 3.09 -26.20 26.43
CA GLN A 10 3.41 -26.64 25.07
C GLN A 10 4.39 -27.81 25.12
N VAL A 11 3.93 -28.99 24.69
CA VAL A 11 4.69 -30.24 24.62
C VAL A 11 5.82 -30.17 23.57
N SER A 12 5.68 -29.30 22.57
CA SER A 12 6.65 -29.12 21.48
C SER A 12 6.94 -27.64 21.24
N LYS A 13 8.20 -27.29 21.03
CA LYS A 13 8.62 -25.93 20.65
C LYS A 13 8.45 -25.65 19.14
N GLU A 14 8.29 -26.70 18.34
CA GLU A 14 8.17 -26.66 16.87
C GLU A 14 6.71 -26.46 16.41
N THR A 15 5.73 -26.65 17.29
CA THR A 15 4.31 -26.54 16.92
C THR A 15 3.88 -25.08 16.80
N LYS A 16 3.52 -24.70 15.58
CA LYS A 16 3.00 -23.35 15.23
C LYS A 16 1.63 -23.04 15.87
N PHE A 17 1.00 -24.00 16.54
CA PHE A 17 -0.32 -23.88 17.16
C PHE A 17 -0.41 -24.67 18.48
N CYS A 18 -1.30 -24.24 19.37
CA CYS A 18 -1.63 -24.99 20.58
C CYS A 18 -2.59 -26.14 20.23
N SER A 19 -2.24 -27.37 20.60
CA SER A 19 -3.04 -28.58 20.33
C SER A 19 -4.43 -28.58 20.98
N ARG A 20 -4.63 -27.82 22.07
CA ARG A 20 -5.88 -27.82 22.83
C ARG A 20 -6.87 -26.73 22.43
N CYS A 21 -6.39 -25.51 22.18
CA CYS A 21 -7.25 -24.36 21.86
C CYS A 21 -7.11 -23.86 20.41
N GLY A 22 -6.24 -24.48 19.60
CA GLY A 22 -6.02 -24.10 18.21
C GLY A 22 -5.31 -22.76 18.02
N PHE A 23 -4.85 -22.13 19.10
CA PHE A 23 -4.25 -20.80 19.05
C PHE A 23 -2.90 -20.81 18.32
N LEU A 24 -2.75 -19.95 17.31
CA LEU A 24 -1.53 -19.81 16.51
C LEU A 24 -0.44 -19.07 17.30
N MET A 25 0.70 -19.72 17.47
CA MET A 25 1.82 -19.24 18.30
C MET A 25 2.90 -18.50 17.49
N VAL A 26 2.76 -18.44 16.16
CA VAL A 26 3.78 -17.92 15.23
C VAL A 26 4.22 -16.49 15.58
N GLY A 27 3.27 -15.59 15.86
CA GLY A 27 3.60 -14.22 16.28
C GLY A 27 3.97 -14.11 17.77
N VAL A 28 3.34 -14.93 18.61
CA VAL A 28 3.44 -14.82 20.07
C VAL A 28 4.80 -15.26 20.61
N VAL A 29 5.45 -16.26 19.99
CA VAL A 29 6.80 -16.68 20.39
C VAL A 29 7.80 -15.52 20.27
N GLY A 30 7.68 -14.73 19.19
CA GLY A 30 8.48 -13.52 19.01
C GLY A 30 8.23 -12.48 20.09
N LEU A 31 6.95 -12.22 20.43
CA LEU A 31 6.60 -11.26 21.48
C LEU A 31 7.04 -11.69 22.88
N ILE A 32 6.95 -12.98 23.21
CA ILE A 32 7.39 -13.49 24.53
C ILE A 32 8.93 -13.42 24.62
N ALA A 33 9.63 -13.76 23.54
CA ALA A 33 11.10 -13.66 23.49
C ALA A 33 11.60 -12.22 23.66
N THR A 34 10.83 -11.23 23.19
CA THR A 34 11.15 -9.80 23.36
C THR A 34 10.56 -9.18 24.64
N GLY A 35 9.99 -9.98 25.55
CA GLY A 35 9.44 -9.50 26.82
C GLY A 35 8.24 -8.57 26.67
N GLY A 36 7.45 -8.74 25.61
CA GLY A 36 6.31 -7.88 25.29
C GLY A 36 6.67 -6.63 24.50
N ASN A 37 7.94 -6.44 24.14
CA ASN A 37 8.37 -5.33 23.31
C ASN A 37 8.19 -5.71 21.84
N VAL A 38 7.14 -5.22 21.21
CA VAL A 38 6.88 -5.45 19.78
C VAL A 38 7.85 -4.53 19.02
N PRO A 39 8.87 -5.05 18.31
CA PRO A 39 9.63 -4.17 17.43
C PRO A 39 8.64 -3.57 16.43
N GLN A 40 8.59 -2.23 16.38
CA GLN A 40 7.78 -1.47 15.41
C GLN A 40 8.18 -1.73 13.94
N PHE A 41 9.08 -2.68 13.71
CA PHE A 41 9.33 -3.31 12.43
C PHE A 41 8.18 -4.28 12.08
N LEU A 42 6.95 -3.76 11.99
CA LEU A 42 6.16 -4.20 10.87
C LEU A 42 6.99 -3.78 9.65
N PRO A 43 7.35 -4.69 8.74
CA PRO A 43 7.56 -4.24 7.39
C PRO A 43 6.28 -3.49 7.08
N THR A 44 6.38 -2.18 6.84
CA THR A 44 5.44 -1.56 5.92
C THR A 44 5.72 -2.30 4.64
N ASP A 45 5.12 -3.49 4.50
CA ASP A 45 5.01 -4.21 3.25
C ASP A 45 4.50 -3.13 2.31
N PRO A 46 5.34 -2.66 1.36
CA PRO A 46 5.09 -1.42 0.66
C PRO A 46 3.86 -1.67 -0.18
N LYS A 47 2.68 -1.39 0.42
CA LYS A 47 1.36 -1.97 0.07
C LYS A 47 1.38 -2.28 -1.40
N THR A 48 1.66 -3.53 -1.75
CA THR A 48 1.96 -3.92 -3.13
C THR A 48 0.77 -3.45 -3.95
N VAL A 49 0.97 -2.31 -4.62
CA VAL A 49 -0.15 -1.56 -5.19
C VAL A 49 -0.68 -2.46 -6.28
N SER A 50 -1.88 -2.99 -6.06
CA SER A 50 -2.41 -4.02 -6.95
C SER A 50 -2.36 -3.51 -8.39
N PRO A 51 -2.06 -4.37 -9.38
CA PRO A 51 -1.92 -3.94 -10.78
C PRO A 51 -3.10 -3.10 -11.28
N ARG A 52 -4.32 -3.41 -10.79
CA ARG A 52 -5.55 -2.63 -11.03
C ARG A 52 -5.48 -1.19 -10.54
N LYS A 53 -4.95 -0.94 -9.34
CA LYS A 53 -4.81 0.42 -8.78
C LYS A 53 -3.76 1.24 -9.53
N LYS A 54 -2.73 0.59 -10.07
CA LYS A 54 -1.71 1.25 -10.90
C LYS A 54 -2.29 1.72 -12.24
N GLY A 55 -3.11 0.89 -12.88
CA GLY A 55 -3.78 1.24 -14.14
C GLY A 55 -4.74 2.43 -14.02
N LEU A 56 -5.54 2.48 -12.95
CA LEU A 56 -6.44 3.60 -12.68
C LEU A 56 -5.71 4.93 -12.48
N LYS A 57 -4.57 4.91 -11.75
CA LYS A 57 -3.74 6.11 -11.57
C LYS A 57 -3.13 6.58 -12.88
N GLN A 58 -2.59 5.67 -13.68
CA GLN A 58 -1.98 6.02 -14.98
C GLN A 58 -3.02 6.56 -15.97
N GLY A 59 -4.20 5.93 -16.06
CA GLY A 59 -5.28 6.41 -16.92
C GLY A 59 -5.84 7.76 -16.47
N GLY A 60 -6.03 7.97 -15.16
CA GLY A 60 -6.49 9.24 -14.61
C GLY A 60 -5.53 10.40 -14.92
N VAL A 61 -4.22 10.16 -14.84
CA VAL A 61 -3.20 11.17 -15.20
C VAL A 61 -3.26 11.51 -16.68
N LEU A 62 -3.36 10.51 -17.58
CA LEU A 62 -3.48 10.76 -19.03
C LEU A 62 -4.74 11.55 -19.38
N PHE A 63 -5.87 11.23 -18.76
CA PHE A 63 -7.14 11.92 -18.98
C PHE A 63 -7.08 13.40 -18.55
N LEU A 64 -6.53 13.64 -17.36
CA LEU A 64 -6.29 15.00 -16.84
C LEU A 64 -5.37 15.79 -17.77
N LEU A 65 -4.26 15.19 -18.21
CA LEU A 65 -3.33 15.83 -19.14
C LEU A 65 -4.01 16.20 -20.46
N GLY A 66 -4.81 15.30 -21.03
CA GLY A 66 -5.54 15.54 -22.27
C GLY A 66 -6.56 16.67 -22.16
N ILE A 67 -7.36 16.67 -21.09
CA ILE A 67 -8.36 17.72 -20.83
C ILE A 67 -7.75 19.10 -20.70
N PHE A 68 -6.55 19.22 -20.13
CA PHE A 68 -5.89 20.51 -19.97
C PHE A 68 -5.06 20.91 -21.20
N LEU A 69 -4.30 20.00 -21.80
CA LEU A 69 -3.42 20.33 -22.94
C LEU A 69 -4.18 20.73 -24.19
N VAL A 70 -5.27 20.04 -24.54
CA VAL A 70 -6.01 20.29 -25.78
C VAL A 70 -6.59 21.71 -25.84
N PRO A 71 -7.37 22.20 -24.85
CA PRO A 71 -7.87 23.56 -24.87
C PRO A 71 -6.75 24.58 -24.71
N PHE A 72 -5.71 24.29 -23.92
CA PHE A 72 -4.58 25.20 -23.75
C PHE A 72 -3.85 25.45 -25.07
N LEU A 73 -3.57 24.40 -25.85
CA LEU A 73 -2.98 24.53 -27.19
C LEU A 73 -3.94 25.27 -28.14
N GLY A 74 -5.25 25.00 -28.10
CA GLY A 74 -6.23 25.69 -28.93
C GLY A 74 -6.37 27.20 -28.62
N VAL A 75 -6.20 27.59 -27.36
CA VAL A 75 -6.18 29.01 -26.96
C VAL A 75 -4.87 29.66 -27.41
N LEU A 76 -3.73 28.99 -27.22
CA LEU A 76 -2.44 29.50 -27.69
C LEU A 76 -2.41 29.72 -29.20
N THR A 77 -2.92 28.78 -29.99
CA THR A 77 -3.00 28.97 -31.45
C THR A 77 -3.90 30.15 -31.81
N ASN A 78 -5.09 30.26 -31.21
CA ASN A 78 -5.98 31.41 -31.43
C ASN A 78 -5.31 32.75 -31.11
N ILE A 79 -4.59 32.85 -30.00
CA ILE A 79 -3.87 34.07 -29.61
C ILE A 79 -2.77 34.42 -30.61
N LEU A 80 -1.99 33.43 -31.05
CA LEU A 80 -0.92 33.63 -32.03
C LEU A 80 -1.47 34.06 -33.40
N TYR A 81 -2.53 33.40 -33.88
CA TYR A 81 -3.20 33.79 -35.13
C TYR A 81 -3.78 35.22 -35.01
N PHE A 82 -4.48 35.53 -33.92
CA PHE A 82 -5.03 36.87 -33.69
C PHE A 82 -3.95 37.96 -33.71
N SER A 83 -2.78 37.71 -33.10
CA SER A 83 -1.64 38.65 -33.14
C SER A 83 -1.12 38.89 -34.55
N THR A 84 -1.01 37.85 -35.38
CA THR A 84 -0.56 38.00 -36.77
C THR A 84 -1.54 38.77 -37.66
N TYR A 85 -2.85 38.69 -37.39
CA TYR A 85 -3.88 39.44 -38.15
C TYR A 85 -3.96 40.93 -37.78
N PHE A 86 -3.44 41.34 -36.62
CA PHE A 86 -3.50 42.74 -36.17
C PHE A 86 -2.25 43.55 -36.58
N VAL A 87 -1.15 42.90 -36.94
CA VAL A 87 0.15 43.53 -37.30
C VAL A 87 0.40 43.55 -38.82
N GLY A 88 -0.44 42.89 -39.62
CA GLY A 88 -0.42 42.94 -41.10
C GLY A 88 -1.50 43.87 -41.64
#